data_AF-V5W659-F1
#
_entry.id   AF-V5W659-F1
#
_cell.length_a   1.000
_cell.length_b   1.000
_cell.length_c   1.000
_cell.angle_alpha   90.00
_cell.angle_beta   90.00
_cell.angle_gamma   90.00
#
_symmetry.space_group_name_H-M   'P 1'
#
loop_
_entity.id
_entity.type
_entity.pdbx_description
1 polymer ?
#
loop_
_entity_poly.entity_id
_entity_poly.type
_entity_poly.pdbx_seq_one_letter_code
_entity_poly.pdbx_strand_id
1 'polypeptide(L)'
;MSNLTTGTPNWSLPLLLSGLTCHKKYVRKYSTNNIDSAELKIKRKLLKSRAEPLYMYRFTEKLALEHINSDNLTTHLVINKLLYNQKVSISANKLKELLKIKGIEFALPISKSNLNKFYCLVGKSKHTGYAGVYVFTHKSSKSMYIGSSNLLRRRMEYYFKGNYKIRGKFLPLLSNEGLSSFNIKVFKLDNNIFKPQDALFLEQYMLLNKHYDLNTLRVVNFGPSEGKAIYVYNLDCTILYYHAQSQIGLKRVLGIHQSSCKKYLDSNIPYLNQFILLSFPVSNIIASSIEVKQLKMIMDKERRISYELGNRRSLAVTLEIRQGNTYVDPAYFPASNNKLAFDSLTSCTGYLQSIGLTIKRDTLSKYIKLGKVFHNFYCKYLDSSYHVNSVRSGKEQENLGLLIEEYKKNRISREAMEEVNKKNKPFRVKSILDSREQSFLSITDTILYFETQGVKLDRKMLYICLKKGGTYKGFTFHYLQK
;
A
#
# COMPACT_ATOMS: atom_id res chain seq x y z
N MET A 1 47.12 -37.10 -34.50
CA MET A 1 46.99 -37.78 -35.81
C MET A 1 46.33 -39.11 -35.52
N SER A 2 45.14 -39.48 -35.99
CA SER A 2 44.23 -38.99 -37.02
C SER A 2 42.80 -39.39 -36.59
N ASN A 3 41.83 -38.52 -36.83
CA ASN A 3 40.42 -38.73 -36.54
C ASN A 3 39.80 -39.71 -37.55
N LEU A 4 38.90 -40.58 -37.07
CA LEU A 4 37.87 -41.22 -37.89
C LEU A 4 36.51 -41.07 -37.19
N THR A 5 35.77 -40.07 -37.67
CA THR A 5 34.32 -40.07 -37.96
C THR A 5 33.85 -41.44 -38.47
N THR A 6 32.62 -41.95 -38.31
CA THR A 6 31.26 -41.40 -38.11
C THR A 6 30.31 -42.62 -38.09
N GLY A 7 29.14 -42.52 -37.45
CA GLY A 7 27.98 -43.33 -37.82
C GLY A 7 27.20 -43.98 -36.67
N THR A 8 26.29 -43.22 -36.08
CA THR A 8 25.03 -43.72 -35.47
C THR A 8 23.97 -43.92 -36.56
N PRO A 9 22.76 -44.48 -36.30
CA PRO A 9 22.29 -45.33 -35.19
C PRO A 9 21.49 -46.56 -35.70
N ASN A 10 21.15 -47.54 -34.85
CA ASN A 10 19.78 -48.07 -34.89
C ASN A 10 19.35 -48.80 -33.62
N TRP A 11 18.03 -48.78 -33.44
CA TRP A 11 17.28 -49.14 -32.26
C TRP A 11 17.24 -50.65 -31.99
N SER A 12 17.20 -51.01 -30.71
CA SER A 12 16.21 -51.97 -30.17
C SER A 12 16.33 -52.07 -28.64
N LEU A 13 15.23 -51.75 -27.97
CA LEU A 13 14.85 -52.25 -26.64
C LEU A 13 14.91 -53.81 -26.64
N PRO A 14 15.03 -54.51 -25.48
CA PRO A 14 14.11 -54.26 -24.37
C PRO A 14 14.54 -54.65 -22.93
N LEU A 15 13.62 -54.27 -22.02
CA LEU A 15 13.22 -54.93 -20.76
C LEU A 15 14.28 -55.08 -19.63
N LEU A 16 14.17 -54.27 -18.57
CA LEU A 16 13.44 -54.55 -17.32
C LEU A 16 14.06 -55.69 -16.50
N LEU A 17 14.62 -55.37 -15.33
CA LEU A 17 14.18 -55.92 -14.04
C LEU A 17 15.08 -55.46 -12.87
N SER A 18 14.39 -55.02 -11.80
CA SER A 18 14.71 -55.16 -10.36
C SER A 18 16.20 -55.25 -9.96
N GLY A 19 16.75 -54.35 -9.16
CA GLY A 19 16.25 -53.96 -7.84
C GLY A 19 16.65 -55.00 -6.79
N LEU A 20 17.59 -54.65 -5.90
CA LEU A 20 17.84 -55.13 -4.52
C LEU A 20 19.25 -54.65 -4.10
N THR A 21 19.38 -53.65 -3.23
CA THR A 21 19.71 -53.78 -1.78
C THR A 21 21.04 -54.51 -1.52
N CYS A 22 22.01 -54.07 -0.71
CA CYS A 22 21.93 -53.42 0.60
C CYS A 22 23.36 -53.14 1.14
N HIS A 23 23.46 -52.22 2.11
CA HIS A 23 24.41 -52.19 3.26
C HIS A 23 25.91 -51.89 3.02
N LYS A 24 26.38 -50.66 3.36
CA LYS A 24 26.84 -50.16 4.69
C LYS A 24 28.29 -50.51 5.07
N LYS A 25 29.18 -49.49 5.08
CA LYS A 25 30.01 -49.01 6.21
C LYS A 25 30.99 -47.94 5.70
N TYR A 26 30.75 -46.66 5.96
CA TYR A 26 31.29 -45.84 7.06
C TYR A 26 32.81 -45.57 7.03
N VAL A 27 33.17 -44.30 6.74
CA VAL A 27 34.22 -43.55 7.46
C VAL A 27 33.75 -42.09 7.66
N ARG A 28 33.87 -41.64 8.92
CA ARG A 28 33.67 -40.30 9.51
C ARG A 28 34.51 -39.20 8.82
N LYS A 29 34.37 -37.88 8.95
CA LYS A 29 33.70 -36.92 9.85
C LYS A 29 33.95 -35.56 9.17
N TYR A 30 32.97 -34.66 9.07
CA TYR A 30 33.12 -33.24 9.45
C TYR A 30 31.71 -32.68 9.66
N SER A 31 31.53 -32.07 10.83
CA SER A 31 30.25 -31.67 11.40
C SER A 31 29.83 -30.30 10.85
N THR A 32 28.91 -30.31 9.89
CA THR A 32 28.16 -29.13 9.43
C THR A 32 26.65 -29.32 9.60
N ASN A 33 26.20 -29.91 10.71
CA ASN A 33 24.77 -30.19 10.90
C ASN A 33 24.26 -29.60 12.21
N ASN A 34 23.80 -28.34 12.14
CA ASN A 34 22.78 -27.83 13.06
C ASN A 34 21.96 -26.66 12.50
N ILE A 35 22.41 -25.99 11.43
CA ILE A 35 21.67 -24.87 10.80
C ILE A 35 20.63 -25.40 9.78
N ASP A 36 20.99 -26.38 8.95
CA ASP A 36 20.08 -26.97 7.95
C ASP A 36 18.88 -27.73 8.56
N SER A 37 19.04 -28.30 9.75
CA SER A 37 17.99 -29.03 10.47
C SER A 37 16.84 -28.11 10.91
N ALA A 38 17.16 -26.90 11.37
CA ALA A 38 16.17 -25.92 11.80
C ALA A 38 15.42 -25.34 10.60
N GLU A 39 16.14 -25.02 9.52
CA GLU A 39 15.56 -24.48 8.28
C GLU A 39 14.63 -25.49 7.60
N LEU A 40 15.02 -26.78 7.54
CA LEU A 40 14.15 -27.85 7.04
C LEU A 40 12.92 -28.09 7.94
N LYS A 41 13.09 -28.05 9.27
CA LYS A 41 11.96 -28.17 10.21
C LYS A 41 10.98 -27.01 10.06
N ILE A 42 11.47 -25.80 9.84
CA ILE A 42 10.66 -24.60 9.58
C ILE A 42 9.92 -24.74 8.25
N LYS A 43 10.61 -25.12 7.14
CA LYS A 43 9.99 -25.40 5.84
C LYS A 43 8.90 -26.47 5.90
N ARG A 44 9.13 -27.56 6.63
CA ARG A 44 8.14 -28.65 6.80
C ARG A 44 6.93 -28.26 7.64
N LYS A 45 7.11 -27.35 8.61
CA LYS A 45 5.99 -26.78 9.39
C LYS A 45 5.19 -25.76 8.58
N LEU A 46 5.88 -24.97 7.75
CA LEU A 46 5.31 -23.95 6.85
C LEU A 46 4.35 -24.56 5.81
N LEU A 47 4.76 -25.64 5.14
CA LEU A 47 3.95 -26.34 4.13
C LEU A 47 2.64 -26.93 4.69
N LYS A 48 2.54 -27.13 6.00
CA LYS A 48 1.36 -27.75 6.65
C LYS A 48 0.30 -26.75 7.11
N SER A 49 0.57 -25.45 7.16
CA SER A 49 -0.40 -24.45 7.65
C SER A 49 -0.78 -23.44 6.56
N ARG A 50 -1.99 -23.56 6.00
CA ARG A 50 -2.63 -22.58 5.10
C ARG A 50 -2.97 -21.22 5.78
N ALA A 51 -2.19 -20.77 6.75
CA ALA A 51 -2.35 -19.55 7.52
C ALA A 51 -1.01 -18.82 7.67
N GLU A 52 -0.37 -18.49 6.54
CA GLU A 52 1.06 -18.19 6.47
C GLU A 52 1.52 -16.89 7.18
N PRO A 53 0.81 -15.74 7.13
CA PRO A 53 1.37 -14.50 7.72
C PRO A 53 1.25 -14.40 9.24
N LEU A 54 0.09 -14.79 9.80
CA LEU A 54 -0.20 -14.62 11.23
C LEU A 54 0.56 -15.64 12.09
N TYR A 55 0.71 -16.88 11.59
CA TYR A 55 1.49 -17.92 12.27
C TYR A 55 2.98 -17.55 12.31
N MET A 56 3.51 -17.03 11.20
CA MET A 56 4.89 -16.58 11.11
C MET A 56 5.20 -15.41 12.04
N TYR A 57 4.29 -14.44 12.15
CA TYR A 57 4.44 -13.33 13.09
C TYR A 57 4.50 -13.80 14.56
N ARG A 58 3.58 -14.70 14.95
CA ARG A 58 3.58 -15.30 16.30
C ARG A 58 4.83 -16.12 16.58
N PHE A 59 5.35 -16.80 15.57
CA PHE A 59 6.57 -17.60 15.68
C PHE A 59 7.81 -16.72 15.90
N THR A 60 7.98 -15.64 15.15
CA THR A 60 9.13 -14.73 15.33
C THR A 60 9.08 -13.99 16.67
N GLU A 61 7.89 -13.60 17.14
CA GLU A 61 7.71 -13.01 18.48
C GLU A 61 8.09 -14.01 19.58
N LYS A 62 7.70 -15.29 19.45
CA LYS A 62 8.11 -16.33 20.39
C LYS A 62 9.64 -16.51 20.42
N LEU A 63 10.28 -16.56 19.25
CA LEU A 63 11.75 -16.66 19.16
C LEU A 63 12.45 -15.46 19.80
N ALA A 64 11.91 -14.25 19.64
CA ALA A 64 12.47 -13.05 20.26
C ALA A 64 12.38 -13.13 21.80
N LEU A 65 11.24 -13.58 22.34
CA LEU A 65 11.07 -13.79 23.78
C LEU A 65 11.99 -14.88 24.33
N GLU A 66 12.12 -16.00 23.62
CA GLU A 66 13.08 -17.07 23.98
C GLU A 66 14.52 -16.54 24.02
N HIS A 67 14.92 -15.74 23.03
CA HIS A 67 16.24 -15.11 23.01
C HIS A 67 16.44 -14.16 24.20
N ILE A 68 15.48 -13.26 24.46
CA ILE A 68 15.51 -12.34 25.60
C ILE A 68 15.68 -13.11 26.93
N ASN A 69 14.92 -14.19 27.11
CA ASN A 69 14.95 -14.98 28.34
C ASN A 69 16.22 -15.83 28.48
N SER A 70 16.92 -16.09 27.37
CA SER A 70 18.17 -16.85 27.39
C SER A 70 19.39 -16.03 27.82
N ASP A 71 19.27 -14.70 27.91
CA ASP A 71 20.38 -13.74 28.19
C ASP A 71 21.61 -13.92 27.26
N ASN A 72 21.45 -14.61 26.12
CA ASN A 72 22.51 -14.80 25.13
C ASN A 72 22.84 -13.51 24.39
N LEU A 73 24.11 -13.39 23.94
CA LEU A 73 24.55 -12.25 23.14
C LEU A 73 23.75 -12.14 21.83
N THR A 74 23.16 -10.98 21.60
CA THR A 74 22.49 -10.67 20.34
C THR A 74 23.52 -10.49 19.22
N THR A 75 23.43 -11.34 18.19
CA THR A 75 24.29 -11.27 16.99
C THR A 75 23.48 -10.97 15.74
N HIS A 76 24.17 -10.66 14.62
CA HIS A 76 23.52 -10.48 13.32
C HIS A 76 22.74 -11.74 12.87
N LEU A 77 23.19 -12.94 13.24
CA LEU A 77 22.48 -14.20 12.93
C LEU A 77 21.14 -14.28 13.66
N VAL A 78 21.09 -13.86 14.93
CA VAL A 78 19.84 -13.80 15.70
C VAL A 78 18.87 -12.82 15.05
N ILE A 79 19.34 -11.62 14.69
CA ILE A 79 18.53 -10.60 14.02
C ILE A 79 17.99 -11.14 12.68
N ASN A 80 18.85 -11.73 11.85
CA ASN A 80 18.46 -12.28 10.54
C ASN A 80 17.45 -13.40 10.68
N LYS A 81 17.56 -14.24 11.71
CA LYS A 81 16.58 -15.30 12.00
C LYS A 81 15.20 -14.73 12.33
N LEU A 82 15.13 -13.66 13.13
CA LEU A 82 13.87 -13.01 13.49
C LEU A 82 13.24 -12.25 12.32
N LEU A 83 14.06 -11.73 11.41
CA LEU A 83 13.61 -10.92 10.27
C LEU A 83 13.49 -11.71 8.96
N TYR A 84 13.70 -13.03 8.99
CA TYR A 84 13.67 -13.90 7.81
C TYR A 84 12.40 -13.72 6.98
N ASN A 85 11.23 -13.69 7.64
CA ASN A 85 9.93 -13.55 6.99
C ASN A 85 9.73 -12.19 6.31
N GLN A 86 10.53 -11.19 6.68
CA GLN A 86 10.48 -9.84 6.13
C GLN A 86 11.46 -9.67 4.96
N LYS A 87 12.17 -10.74 4.57
CA LYS A 87 13.11 -10.80 3.43
C LYS A 87 14.21 -9.74 3.50
N VAL A 88 14.66 -9.44 4.72
CA VAL A 88 15.77 -8.51 4.98
C VAL A 88 16.82 -9.20 5.83
N SER A 89 18.07 -8.78 5.66
CA SER A 89 19.20 -9.27 6.44
C SER A 89 20.23 -8.17 6.65
N ILE A 90 21.03 -8.32 7.71
CA ILE A 90 22.16 -7.47 8.04
C ILE A 90 23.43 -8.31 8.18
N SER A 91 24.55 -7.77 7.70
CA SER A 91 25.87 -8.39 7.87
C SER A 91 26.46 -8.07 9.24
N ALA A 92 27.39 -8.91 9.70
CA ALA A 92 28.12 -8.68 10.95
C ALA A 92 28.80 -7.30 10.99
N ASN A 93 29.48 -6.92 9.91
CA ASN A 93 30.18 -5.64 9.80
C ASN A 93 29.20 -4.46 9.87
N LYS A 94 28.06 -4.53 9.17
CA LYS A 94 27.08 -3.44 9.17
C LYS A 94 26.44 -3.27 10.54
N LEU A 95 26.15 -4.37 11.24
CA LEU A 95 25.66 -4.33 12.62
C LEU A 95 26.72 -3.69 13.54
N LYS A 96 27.99 -4.08 13.42
CA LYS A 96 29.08 -3.50 14.20
C LYS A 96 29.17 -1.97 14.03
N GLU A 97 29.06 -1.47 12.80
CA GLU A 97 29.04 -0.02 12.54
C GLU A 97 27.80 0.67 13.12
N LEU A 98 26.61 0.06 13.02
CA LEU A 98 25.38 0.61 13.64
C LEU A 98 25.53 0.74 15.17
N LEU A 99 26.17 -0.23 15.82
CA LEU A 99 26.34 -0.22 17.28
C LEU A 99 27.33 0.84 17.78
N LYS A 100 28.15 1.44 16.90
CA LYS A 100 29.03 2.57 17.26
C LYS A 100 28.28 3.90 17.39
N ILE A 101 27.03 3.98 16.90
CA ILE A 101 26.27 5.22 16.90
C ILE A 101 25.97 5.64 18.34
N LYS A 102 26.46 6.82 18.72
CA LYS A 102 26.23 7.38 20.07
C LYS A 102 24.84 8.02 20.15
N GLY A 103 24.06 7.61 21.14
CA GLY A 103 22.78 8.24 21.46
C GLY A 103 22.97 9.46 22.36
N ILE A 104 22.26 10.55 22.06
CA ILE A 104 22.27 11.78 22.87
C ILE A 104 20.96 11.89 23.64
N GLU A 105 21.04 12.08 24.96
CA GLU A 105 19.90 12.13 25.87
C GLU A 105 19.45 13.55 26.20
N PHE A 106 18.15 13.74 26.32
CA PHE A 106 17.49 14.98 26.69
C PHE A 106 16.40 14.73 27.72
N ALA A 107 16.30 15.59 28.72
CA ALA A 107 15.09 15.67 29.55
C ALA A 107 13.92 16.19 28.70
N LEU A 108 12.72 15.67 28.96
CA LEU A 108 11.49 16.21 28.40
C LEU A 108 10.74 17.06 29.45
N PRO A 109 10.04 18.14 29.02
CA PRO A 109 10.09 18.73 27.67
C PRO A 109 11.46 19.32 27.32
N ILE A 110 11.79 19.40 26.03
CA ILE A 110 13.09 19.92 25.57
C ILE A 110 13.23 21.39 25.97
N SER A 111 14.25 21.71 26.77
CA SER A 111 14.54 23.09 27.19
C SER A 111 14.92 23.98 26.00
N LYS A 112 14.69 25.30 26.13
CA LYS A 112 15.10 26.29 25.12
C LYS A 112 16.60 26.19 24.78
N SER A 113 17.45 25.99 25.80
CA SER A 113 18.90 25.86 25.63
C SER A 113 19.33 24.61 24.83
N ASN A 114 18.54 23.54 24.88
CA ASN A 114 18.82 22.29 24.18
C ASN A 114 18.09 22.15 22.83
N LEU A 115 17.20 23.08 22.50
CA LEU A 115 16.34 22.99 21.33
C LEU A 115 17.15 22.89 20.02
N ASN A 116 18.19 23.71 19.88
CA ASN A 116 19.06 23.68 18.70
C ASN A 116 19.81 22.35 18.57
N LYS A 117 20.37 21.83 19.68
CA LYS A 117 21.04 20.53 19.72
C LYS A 117 20.08 19.40 19.34
N PHE A 118 18.86 19.44 19.87
CA PHE A 118 17.81 18.49 19.52
C PHE A 118 17.46 18.55 18.03
N TYR A 119 17.34 19.75 17.44
CA TYR A 119 17.03 19.92 16.01
C TYR A 119 18.16 19.45 15.09
N CYS A 120 19.42 19.56 15.51
CA CYS A 120 20.55 18.98 14.77
C CYS A 120 20.48 17.44 14.69
N LEU A 121 19.80 16.79 15.64
CA LEU A 121 19.61 15.35 15.68
C LEU A 121 18.36 14.88 14.93
N VAL A 122 17.23 15.56 15.12
CA VAL A 122 15.95 15.09 14.57
C VAL A 122 15.56 15.76 13.25
N GLY A 123 16.14 16.93 12.96
CA GLY A 123 15.79 17.80 11.85
C GLY A 123 14.94 19.01 12.28
N LYS A 124 15.08 20.14 11.58
CA LYS A 124 14.28 21.35 11.82
C LYS A 124 12.84 21.24 11.29
N SER A 125 12.63 20.46 10.23
CA SER A 125 11.33 20.34 9.53
C SER A 125 10.71 18.97 9.74
N LYS A 126 9.37 18.92 9.77
CA LYS A 126 8.60 17.66 9.78
C LYS A 126 8.62 16.93 8.43
N HIS A 127 9.06 17.60 7.35
CA HIS A 127 9.11 17.06 5.99
C HIS A 127 10.51 16.68 5.53
N THR A 128 11.54 17.28 6.14
CA THR A 128 12.95 17.02 5.85
C THR A 128 13.69 16.83 7.17
N GLY A 129 14.37 15.70 7.33
CA GLY A 129 15.01 15.36 8.60
C GLY A 129 15.83 14.08 8.48
N TYR A 130 16.24 13.58 9.64
CA TYR A 130 17.13 12.44 9.74
C TYR A 130 16.39 11.16 10.13
N ALA A 131 16.94 10.04 9.71
CA ALA A 131 16.50 8.73 10.17
C ALA A 131 17.23 8.36 11.47
N GLY A 132 16.60 7.49 12.26
CA GLY A 132 17.27 6.83 13.36
C GLY A 132 16.36 6.25 14.41
N VAL A 133 16.96 5.96 15.57
CA VAL A 133 16.32 5.29 16.70
C VAL A 133 16.14 6.29 17.84
N TYR A 134 15.07 6.14 18.60
CA TYR A 134 14.82 6.92 19.80
C TYR A 134 14.35 6.00 20.93
N VAL A 135 14.74 6.35 22.16
CA VAL A 135 14.37 5.64 23.38
C VAL A 135 13.75 6.63 24.34
N PHE A 136 12.53 6.35 24.80
CA PHE A 136 11.93 7.03 25.93
C PHE A 136 12.23 6.22 27.19
N THR A 137 12.77 6.86 28.21
CA THR A 137 13.04 6.25 29.51
C THR A 137 12.17 6.90 30.55
N HIS A 138 11.33 6.10 31.21
CA HIS A 138 10.50 6.58 32.31
C HIS A 138 11.36 6.91 33.52
N LYS A 139 11.23 8.13 34.07
CA LYS A 139 12.15 8.63 35.11
C LYS A 139 12.05 7.84 36.41
N SER A 140 10.84 7.46 36.82
CA SER A 140 10.59 6.75 38.09
C SER A 140 10.86 5.25 37.96
N SER A 141 10.14 4.55 37.07
CA SER A 141 10.26 3.08 36.94
C SER A 141 11.48 2.60 36.17
N LYS A 142 12.19 3.51 35.47
CA LYS A 142 13.28 3.19 34.51
C LYS A 142 12.86 2.31 33.32
N SER A 143 11.56 2.01 33.18
CA SER A 143 10.99 1.32 32.04
C SER A 143 11.29 2.06 30.74
N MET A 144 11.61 1.34 29.67
CA MET A 144 12.05 1.92 28.41
C MET A 144 11.15 1.53 27.25
N TYR A 145 10.88 2.52 26.39
CA TYR A 145 10.24 2.33 25.10
C TYR A 145 11.22 2.70 23.99
N ILE A 146 11.34 1.86 22.97
CA ILE A 146 12.16 2.13 21.79
C ILE A 146 11.30 2.18 20.54
N GLY A 147 11.69 3.03 19.59
CA GLY A 147 11.22 2.97 18.22
C GLY A 147 12.22 3.57 17.24
N SER A 148 12.01 3.31 15.96
CA SER A 148 12.74 3.96 14.88
C SER A 148 11.83 4.82 13.98
N SER A 149 12.46 5.68 13.20
CA SER A 149 11.80 6.45 12.17
C SER A 149 12.75 6.83 11.04
N ASN A 150 12.23 6.90 9.82
CA ASN A 150 12.90 7.54 8.70
C ASN A 150 12.89 9.07 8.78
N LEU A 151 12.03 9.66 9.61
CA LEU A 151 11.90 11.09 9.85
C LEU A 151 11.67 11.35 11.34
N LEU A 152 12.77 11.37 12.10
CA LEU A 152 12.77 11.56 13.56
C LEU A 152 11.93 12.77 13.97
N ARG A 153 12.12 13.95 13.35
CA ARG A 153 11.35 15.16 13.71
C ARG A 153 9.84 14.96 13.64
N ARG A 154 9.35 14.32 12.57
CA ARG A 154 7.92 14.04 12.40
C ARG A 154 7.39 13.10 13.48
N ARG A 155 8.18 12.09 13.84
CA ARG A 155 7.82 11.13 14.89
C ARG A 155 7.85 11.77 16.28
N MET A 156 8.81 12.65 16.56
CA MET A 156 8.85 13.40 17.82
C MET A 156 7.63 14.31 17.98
N GLU A 157 7.26 15.05 16.93
CA GLU A 157 6.04 15.88 16.96
C GLU A 157 4.77 15.06 17.21
N TYR A 158 4.69 13.83 16.67
CA TYR A 158 3.55 12.95 16.92
C TYR A 158 3.37 12.65 18.40
N TYR A 159 4.46 12.34 19.12
CA TYR A 159 4.41 12.12 20.57
C TYR A 159 4.20 13.43 21.34
N PHE A 160 4.91 14.51 20.98
CA PHE A 160 4.86 15.75 21.73
C PHE A 160 3.51 16.47 21.63
N LYS A 161 2.78 16.29 20.54
CA LYS A 161 1.43 16.86 20.34
C LYS A 161 0.31 16.00 20.92
N GLY A 162 0.59 14.78 21.38
CA GLY A 162 -0.46 13.87 21.88
C GLY A 162 -1.37 13.29 20.80
N ASN A 163 -1.02 13.38 19.51
CA ASN A 163 -1.89 12.97 18.39
C ASN A 163 -1.89 11.45 18.14
N TYR A 164 -1.85 10.64 19.20
CA TYR A 164 -1.70 9.19 19.13
C TYR A 164 -2.90 8.43 19.65
N LYS A 165 -3.13 7.23 19.11
CA LYS A 165 -4.14 6.30 19.63
C LYS A 165 -3.58 5.57 20.85
N ILE A 166 -4.27 5.61 21.98
CA ILE A 166 -3.89 4.94 23.22
C ILE A 166 -3.89 3.41 23.00
N ARG A 167 -2.68 2.83 22.87
CA ARG A 167 -2.43 1.41 22.61
C ARG A 167 -1.08 0.97 23.17
N GLY A 168 -0.93 -0.32 23.46
CA GLY A 168 0.31 -0.87 24.02
C GLY A 168 0.52 -0.42 25.47
N LYS A 169 1.76 -0.47 25.96
CA LYS A 169 2.12 -0.03 27.33
C LYS A 169 2.63 1.41 27.38
N PHE A 170 3.41 1.82 26.38
CA PHE A 170 4.04 3.15 26.36
C PHE A 170 3.05 4.31 26.22
N LEU A 171 2.12 4.27 25.26
CA LEU A 171 1.25 5.41 24.97
C LEU A 171 0.26 5.71 26.10
N PRO A 172 -0.37 4.72 26.78
CA PRO A 172 -1.15 5.00 27.98
C PRO A 172 -0.32 5.68 29.07
N LEU A 173 0.89 5.18 29.34
CA LEU A 173 1.78 5.76 30.36
C LEU A 173 2.16 7.20 30.03
N LEU A 174 2.56 7.45 28.77
CA LEU A 174 2.87 8.80 28.29
C LEU A 174 1.67 9.75 28.36
N SER A 175 0.47 9.25 28.07
CA SER A 175 -0.76 10.04 28.14
C SER A 175 -1.15 10.40 29.57
N ASN A 176 -0.94 9.49 30.52
CA ASN A 176 -1.37 9.68 31.90
C ASN A 176 -0.38 10.56 32.69
N GLU A 177 0.92 10.36 32.48
CA GLU A 177 1.95 11.06 33.26
C GLU A 177 2.58 12.25 32.53
N GLY A 178 2.37 12.34 31.22
CA GLY A 178 2.90 13.43 30.40
C GLY A 178 4.38 13.28 30.05
N LEU A 179 4.85 14.19 29.19
CA LEU A 179 6.23 14.18 28.69
C LEU A 179 7.27 14.38 29.80
N SER A 180 6.94 15.15 30.83
CA SER A 180 7.85 15.48 31.94
C SER A 180 8.30 14.25 32.73
N SER A 181 7.55 13.15 32.70
CA SER A 181 7.93 11.88 33.35
C SER A 181 8.98 11.09 32.57
N PHE A 182 9.44 11.57 31.40
CA PHE A 182 10.37 10.84 30.55
C PHE A 182 11.64 11.63 30.23
N ASN A 183 12.72 10.88 29.97
CA ASN A 183 13.84 11.35 29.16
C ASN A 183 13.74 10.74 27.77
N ILE A 184 14.36 11.38 26.78
CA ILE A 184 14.50 10.82 25.43
C ILE A 184 15.96 10.75 25.01
N LYS A 185 16.38 9.59 24.51
CA LYS A 185 17.69 9.38 23.89
C LYS A 185 17.54 9.15 22.40
N VAL A 186 18.26 9.90 21.57
CA VAL A 186 18.16 9.86 20.10
C VAL A 186 19.48 9.40 19.48
N PHE A 187 19.40 8.41 18.62
CA PHE A 187 20.50 7.84 17.82
C PHE A 187 20.28 8.24 16.36
N LYS A 188 20.90 9.34 15.93
CA LYS A 188 20.83 9.81 14.55
C LYS A 188 21.72 8.94 13.65
N LEU A 189 21.16 8.45 12.54
CA LEU A 189 21.96 7.78 11.50
C LEU A 189 22.61 8.84 10.60
N ASP A 190 23.87 8.60 10.26
CA ASP A 190 24.54 9.33 9.19
C ASP A 190 24.08 8.81 7.84
N ASN A 191 23.39 9.66 7.07
CA ASN A 191 22.84 9.31 5.76
C ASN A 191 23.93 9.03 4.70
N ASN A 192 25.19 9.43 4.95
CA ASN A 192 26.32 9.08 4.08
C ASN A 192 26.76 7.63 4.27
N ILE A 193 26.48 7.04 5.44
CA ILE A 193 26.94 5.69 5.82
C ILE A 193 25.76 4.70 5.81
N PHE A 194 24.58 5.12 6.28
CA PHE A 194 23.43 4.27 6.54
C PHE A 194 22.22 4.66 5.70
N LYS A 195 21.44 3.65 5.31
CA LYS A 195 20.12 3.87 4.73
C LYS A 195 19.11 4.12 5.86
N PRO A 196 18.03 4.88 5.63
CA PRO A 196 16.99 5.10 6.65
C PRO A 196 16.41 3.82 7.25
N GLN A 197 16.30 2.76 6.46
CA GLN A 197 15.84 1.44 6.89
C GLN A 197 16.80 0.74 7.87
N ASP A 198 18.08 1.13 7.90
CA ASP A 198 19.06 0.52 8.80
C ASP A 198 18.74 0.83 10.28
N ALA A 199 17.94 1.89 10.54
CA ALA A 199 17.42 2.19 11.87
C ALA A 199 16.57 1.05 12.46
N LEU A 200 15.89 0.28 11.61
CA LEU A 200 15.09 -0.87 12.03
C LEU A 200 15.95 -2.04 12.49
N PHE A 201 17.14 -2.24 11.92
CA PHE A 201 18.08 -3.24 12.42
C PHE A 201 18.62 -2.86 13.80
N LEU A 202 18.92 -1.58 14.01
CA LEU A 202 19.36 -1.06 15.32
C LEU A 202 18.23 -1.16 16.36
N GLU A 203 17.00 -0.79 15.99
CA GLU A 203 15.82 -1.00 16.84
C GLU A 203 15.63 -2.49 17.18
N GLN A 204 15.73 -3.39 16.20
CA GLN A 204 15.60 -4.83 16.42
C GLN A 204 16.66 -5.37 17.38
N TYR A 205 17.92 -4.93 17.23
CA TYR A 205 18.99 -5.31 18.16
C TYR A 205 18.65 -4.91 19.59
N MET A 206 18.21 -3.65 19.77
CA MET A 206 17.91 -3.10 21.09
C MET A 206 16.65 -3.73 21.70
N LEU A 207 15.60 -4.02 20.92
CA LEU A 207 14.37 -4.67 21.39
C LEU A 207 14.59 -6.04 22.05
N LEU A 208 15.69 -6.71 21.74
CA LEU A 208 16.10 -7.99 22.33
C LEU A 208 16.77 -7.83 23.70
N ASN A 209 16.87 -6.60 24.22
CA ASN A 209 17.25 -6.34 25.60
C ASN A 209 15.99 -6.19 26.46
N LYS A 210 15.98 -6.89 27.61
CA LYS A 210 14.86 -6.92 28.55
C LYS A 210 14.45 -5.56 29.13
N HIS A 211 15.34 -4.56 29.12
CA HIS A 211 15.04 -3.21 29.63
C HIS A 211 14.01 -2.44 28.78
N TYR A 212 13.77 -2.83 27.52
CA TYR A 212 12.74 -2.19 26.67
C TYR A 212 11.34 -2.76 26.92
N ASP A 213 10.91 -2.77 28.18
CA ASP A 213 9.70 -3.42 28.71
C ASP A 213 8.36 -2.76 28.30
N LEU A 214 8.40 -1.51 27.82
CA LEU A 214 7.22 -0.78 27.33
C LEU A 214 6.84 -1.15 25.89
N ASN A 215 7.72 -1.81 25.14
CA ASN A 215 7.41 -2.39 23.84
C ASN A 215 6.62 -3.70 24.02
N THR A 216 5.41 -3.75 23.47
CA THR A 216 4.60 -4.98 23.48
C THR A 216 5.01 -5.98 22.41
N LEU A 217 5.64 -5.49 21.34
CA LEU A 217 6.14 -6.30 20.22
C LEU A 217 7.66 -6.34 20.32
N ARG A 218 8.25 -7.53 20.12
CA ARG A 218 9.69 -7.77 20.20
C ARG A 218 10.36 -7.90 18.84
N VAL A 219 9.57 -7.95 17.77
CA VAL A 219 10.06 -7.96 16.40
C VAL A 219 9.62 -6.68 15.70
N VAL A 220 10.58 -5.93 15.14
CA VAL A 220 10.29 -4.74 14.35
C VAL A 220 9.54 -5.13 13.11
N ASN A 221 8.62 -4.27 12.67
CA ASN A 221 8.04 -4.39 11.36
C ASN A 221 8.89 -3.57 10.39
N PHE A 222 9.73 -4.23 9.59
CA PHE A 222 10.44 -3.62 8.47
C PHE A 222 9.49 -2.97 7.49
N GLY A 223 8.21 -3.35 7.50
CA GLY A 223 7.19 -2.82 6.63
C GLY A 223 7.60 -3.13 5.20
N PRO A 224 6.97 -4.09 4.52
CA PRO A 224 7.12 -4.06 3.08
C PRO A 224 6.75 -2.65 2.63
N SER A 225 7.56 -2.03 1.77
CA SER A 225 7.03 -1.01 0.87
C SER A 225 6.08 -1.71 -0.12
N GLU A 226 5.09 -2.44 0.40
CA GLU A 226 3.91 -2.92 -0.29
C GLU A 226 3.06 -1.67 -0.57
N GLY A 227 3.58 -0.83 -1.45
CA GLY A 227 2.66 -0.10 -2.28
C GLY A 227 1.96 -1.11 -3.19
N LYS A 228 0.83 -0.70 -3.74
CA LYS A 228 0.25 -1.43 -4.85
C LYS A 228 1.28 -1.43 -5.99
N ALA A 229 1.69 -2.63 -6.41
CA ALA A 229 2.55 -2.77 -7.58
C ALA A 229 1.85 -2.15 -8.78
N ILE A 230 2.64 -1.58 -9.69
CA ILE A 230 2.13 -0.94 -10.90
C ILE A 230 3.00 -1.38 -12.06
N TYR A 231 2.32 -1.80 -13.11
CA TYR A 231 2.90 -2.28 -14.35
C TYR A 231 2.55 -1.27 -15.44
N VAL A 232 3.56 -0.87 -16.22
CA VAL A 232 3.46 0.08 -17.31
C VAL A 232 3.59 -0.67 -18.62
N TYR A 233 2.50 -0.75 -19.37
CA TYR A 233 2.42 -1.48 -20.62
C TYR A 233 2.29 -0.55 -21.82
N ASN A 234 2.55 -1.08 -23.02
CA ASN A 234 2.01 -0.53 -24.25
C ASN A 234 0.48 -0.63 -24.29
N LEU A 235 -0.12 -0.05 -25.32
CA LEU A 235 -1.58 0.03 -25.41
C LEU A 235 -2.25 -1.36 -25.39
N ASP A 236 -1.68 -2.32 -26.10
CA ASP A 236 -2.29 -3.65 -26.27
C ASP A 236 -1.92 -4.63 -25.14
N CYS A 237 -1.20 -4.15 -24.12
CA CYS A 237 -0.72 -4.96 -22.99
C CYS A 237 0.15 -6.16 -23.38
N THR A 238 0.81 -6.10 -24.55
CA THR A 238 1.73 -7.14 -25.06
C THR A 238 3.17 -6.90 -24.63
N ILE A 239 3.55 -5.63 -24.37
CA ILE A 239 4.91 -5.24 -23.97
C ILE A 239 4.88 -4.56 -22.60
N LEU A 240 5.66 -5.09 -21.66
CA LEU A 240 5.90 -4.47 -20.35
C LEU A 240 7.12 -3.54 -20.43
N TYR A 241 6.90 -2.24 -20.28
CA TYR A 241 7.99 -1.25 -20.25
C TYR A 241 8.66 -1.15 -18.88
N TYR A 242 7.87 -1.19 -17.81
CA TYR A 242 8.40 -1.04 -16.46
C TYR A 242 7.45 -1.59 -15.40
N HIS A 243 8.02 -2.03 -14.28
CA HIS A 243 7.28 -2.42 -13.09
C HIS A 243 7.80 -1.68 -11.85
N ALA A 244 6.89 -1.21 -11.00
CA ALA A 244 7.21 -0.58 -9.73
C ALA A 244 6.51 -1.32 -8.60
N GLN A 245 7.21 -1.52 -7.47
CA GLN A 245 6.61 -2.10 -6.25
C GLN A 245 5.66 -1.14 -5.53
N SER A 246 5.58 0.13 -5.94
CA SER A 246 4.67 1.11 -5.34
C SER A 246 4.43 2.33 -6.24
N GLN A 247 3.32 3.04 -6.01
CA GLN A 247 3.07 4.38 -6.59
C GLN A 247 4.21 5.37 -6.29
N ILE A 248 4.84 5.27 -5.11
CA ILE A 248 5.96 6.13 -4.73
C ILE A 248 7.21 5.79 -5.55
N GLY A 249 7.49 4.50 -5.75
CA GLY A 249 8.57 4.02 -6.61
C GLY A 249 8.38 4.48 -8.05
N LEU A 250 7.16 4.34 -8.58
CA LEU A 250 6.80 4.80 -9.91
C LEU A 250 7.00 6.31 -10.08
N LYS A 251 6.60 7.12 -9.09
CA LYS A 251 6.84 8.57 -9.08
C LYS A 251 8.34 8.91 -9.10
N ARG A 252 9.15 8.23 -8.29
CA ARG A 252 10.59 8.51 -8.19
C ARG A 252 11.34 8.20 -9.48
N VAL A 253 10.97 7.11 -10.15
CA VAL A 253 11.67 6.61 -11.33
C VAL A 253 11.13 7.24 -12.61
N LEU A 254 9.82 7.17 -12.83
CA LEU A 254 9.19 7.62 -14.07
C LEU A 254 8.50 8.99 -13.96
N GLY A 255 8.43 9.60 -12.77
CA GLY A 255 7.79 10.91 -12.58
C GLY A 255 6.26 10.87 -12.54
N ILE A 256 5.63 9.67 -12.54
CA ILE A 256 4.17 9.55 -12.53
C ILE A 256 3.63 9.83 -11.12
N HIS A 257 2.89 10.93 -10.96
CA HIS A 257 2.35 11.34 -9.67
C HIS A 257 1.23 10.40 -9.17
N GLN A 258 1.06 10.28 -7.85
CA GLN A 258 0.00 9.46 -7.23
C GLN A 258 -1.41 9.86 -7.69
N SER A 259 -1.65 11.16 -7.92
CA SER A 259 -2.93 11.66 -8.46
C SER A 259 -3.17 11.17 -9.88
N SER A 260 -2.14 11.15 -10.73
CA SER A 260 -2.22 10.56 -12.07
C SER A 260 -2.45 9.06 -11.98
N CYS A 261 -1.74 8.34 -11.11
CA CYS A 261 -2.00 6.92 -10.89
C CYS A 261 -3.48 6.69 -10.52
N LYS A 262 -4.07 7.49 -9.62
CA LYS A 262 -5.49 7.34 -9.26
C LYS A 262 -6.44 7.50 -10.46
N LYS A 263 -6.08 8.32 -11.45
CA LYS A 263 -6.90 8.56 -12.65
C LYS A 263 -6.77 7.43 -13.68
N TYR A 264 -5.56 6.91 -13.90
CA TYR A 264 -5.25 6.04 -15.03
C TYR A 264 -5.07 4.56 -14.65
N LEU A 265 -4.73 4.24 -13.40
CA LEU A 265 -4.51 2.88 -12.93
C LEU A 265 -5.80 2.06 -12.95
N ASP A 266 -5.76 0.86 -13.55
CA ASP A 266 -6.91 -0.05 -13.70
C ASP A 266 -8.13 0.65 -14.35
N SER A 267 -7.85 1.66 -15.17
CA SER A 267 -8.82 2.37 -15.98
C SER A 267 -8.64 1.96 -17.45
N ASN A 268 -9.70 2.10 -18.25
CA ASN A 268 -9.63 1.91 -19.69
C ASN A 268 -9.06 3.15 -20.41
N ILE A 269 -8.38 4.05 -19.68
CA ILE A 269 -7.88 5.32 -20.20
C ILE A 269 -6.35 5.25 -20.25
N PRO A 270 -5.72 5.43 -21.42
CA PRO A 270 -4.28 5.44 -21.52
C PRO A 270 -3.67 6.70 -20.88
N TYR A 271 -2.59 6.49 -20.13
CA TYR A 271 -1.74 7.57 -19.64
C TYR A 271 -0.87 8.09 -20.79
N LEU A 272 -0.89 9.42 -21.00
CA LEU A 272 -0.21 10.10 -22.11
C LEU A 272 -0.58 9.52 -23.49
N ASN A 273 -1.78 8.94 -23.63
CA ASN A 273 -2.27 8.28 -24.84
C ASN A 273 -1.38 7.13 -25.39
N GLN A 274 -0.37 6.68 -24.63
CA GLN A 274 0.59 5.67 -25.09
C GLN A 274 0.76 4.51 -24.09
N PHE A 275 0.44 4.72 -22.82
CA PHE A 275 0.76 3.75 -21.77
C PHE A 275 -0.48 3.28 -21.01
N ILE A 276 -0.55 1.98 -20.74
CA ILE A 276 -1.56 1.39 -19.84
C ILE A 276 -0.94 1.14 -18.47
N LEU A 277 -1.66 1.53 -17.42
CA LEU A 277 -1.25 1.33 -16.04
C LEU A 277 -2.16 0.29 -15.39
N LEU A 278 -1.60 -0.86 -15.00
CA LEU A 278 -2.33 -1.92 -14.29
C LEU A 278 -1.72 -2.20 -12.93
N SER A 279 -2.54 -2.61 -11.97
CA SER A 279 -2.11 -3.06 -10.64
C SER A 279 -1.73 -4.55 -10.59
N PHE A 280 -1.82 -5.22 -11.74
CA PHE A 280 -1.58 -6.66 -11.89
C PHE A 280 -0.80 -6.95 -13.17
N PRO A 281 -0.06 -8.08 -13.19
CA PRO A 281 0.63 -8.53 -14.38
C PRO A 281 -0.34 -9.20 -15.37
N VAL A 282 -0.15 -8.95 -16.66
CA VAL A 282 -0.84 -9.65 -17.76
C VAL A 282 0.00 -10.86 -18.20
N SER A 283 -0.66 -11.93 -18.64
CA SER A 283 -0.02 -13.14 -19.19
C SER A 283 0.53 -12.91 -20.61
N ASN A 284 1.52 -13.71 -21.03
CA ASN A 284 2.11 -13.68 -22.39
C ASN A 284 2.75 -12.33 -22.78
N ILE A 285 3.36 -11.64 -21.82
CA ILE A 285 4.00 -10.33 -22.03
C ILE A 285 5.46 -10.48 -22.45
N ILE A 286 5.91 -9.59 -23.33
CA ILE A 286 7.31 -9.42 -23.71
C ILE A 286 7.89 -8.27 -22.88
N ALA A 287 9.02 -8.50 -22.22
CA ALA A 287 9.72 -7.41 -21.54
C ALA A 287 10.34 -6.48 -22.59
N SER A 288 10.13 -5.17 -22.46
CA SER A 288 10.75 -4.19 -23.35
C SER A 288 12.27 -4.19 -23.18
N SER A 289 12.99 -4.02 -24.28
CA SER A 289 14.44 -3.78 -24.29
C SER A 289 14.81 -2.31 -23.99
N ILE A 290 13.82 -1.42 -23.86
CA ILE A 290 14.05 0.01 -23.61
C ILE A 290 14.55 0.22 -22.17
N GLU A 291 15.65 0.94 -22.03
CA GLU A 291 16.17 1.31 -20.72
C GLU A 291 15.22 2.29 -19.97
N VAL A 292 15.15 2.16 -18.65
CA VAL A 292 14.30 3.00 -17.79
C VAL A 292 14.55 4.51 -18.00
N LYS A 293 15.81 4.91 -18.24
CA LYS A 293 16.16 6.32 -18.51
C LYS A 293 15.56 6.80 -19.83
N GLN A 294 15.61 5.99 -20.87
CA GLN A 294 15.02 6.29 -22.18
C GLN A 294 13.49 6.33 -22.09
N LEU A 295 12.87 5.37 -21.41
CA LEU A 295 11.42 5.37 -21.15
C LEU A 295 10.97 6.65 -20.44
N LYS A 296 11.73 7.10 -19.43
CA LYS A 296 11.45 8.36 -18.74
C LYS A 296 11.55 9.55 -19.70
N MET A 297 12.57 9.59 -20.57
CA MET A 297 12.71 10.65 -21.58
C MET A 297 11.53 10.70 -22.55
N ILE A 298 11.05 9.53 -23.02
CA ILE A 298 9.85 9.43 -23.86
C ILE A 298 8.64 10.01 -23.11
N MET A 299 8.41 9.57 -21.87
CA MET A 299 7.30 10.08 -21.05
C MET A 299 7.40 11.58 -20.77
N ASP A 300 8.60 12.11 -20.54
CA ASP A 300 8.82 13.53 -20.30
C ASP A 300 8.55 14.36 -21.57
N LYS A 301 8.91 13.84 -22.76
CA LYS A 301 8.55 14.45 -24.04
C LYS A 301 7.04 14.46 -24.24
N GLU A 302 6.36 13.34 -24.01
CA GLU A 302 4.91 13.24 -24.14
C GLU A 302 4.16 14.12 -23.13
N ARG A 303 4.69 14.26 -21.91
CA ARG A 303 4.19 15.24 -20.94
C ARG A 303 4.31 16.64 -21.50
N ARG A 304 5.47 17.02 -22.03
CA ARG A 304 5.66 18.36 -22.64
C ARG A 304 4.70 18.57 -23.79
N ILE A 305 4.55 17.62 -24.71
CA ILE A 305 3.56 17.70 -25.79
C ILE A 305 2.14 17.83 -25.21
N SER A 306 1.78 17.03 -24.21
CA SER A 306 0.49 17.13 -23.51
C SER A 306 0.29 18.46 -22.77
N TYR A 307 1.36 19.09 -22.28
CA TYR A 307 1.35 20.39 -21.63
C TYR A 307 1.43 21.55 -22.63
N GLU A 308 2.01 21.36 -23.82
CA GLU A 308 2.04 22.33 -24.91
C GLU A 308 0.69 22.34 -25.64
N LEU A 309 0.07 21.17 -25.82
CA LEU A 309 -1.35 21.02 -26.16
C LEU A 309 -2.24 21.49 -25.00
N GLY A 310 -1.78 21.31 -23.75
CA GLY A 310 -2.46 21.67 -22.51
C GLY A 310 -2.22 23.10 -22.02
N ASN A 311 -1.39 23.88 -22.71
CA ASN A 311 -1.26 25.32 -22.55
C ASN A 311 -2.51 25.90 -23.17
N ARG A 312 -3.61 25.89 -22.38
CA ARG A 312 -4.88 26.59 -22.60
C ARG A 312 -4.99 27.21 -24.00
N ARG A 313 -5.09 26.39 -25.05
CA ARG A 313 -5.65 26.91 -26.29
C ARG A 313 -7.10 27.16 -25.91
N SER A 314 -7.38 28.42 -25.68
CA SER A 314 -8.73 28.84 -25.42
C SER A 314 -9.60 28.28 -26.53
N LEU A 315 -10.60 27.49 -26.16
CA LEU A 315 -11.55 26.99 -27.14
C LEU A 315 -12.25 28.21 -27.71
N ALA A 316 -12.18 28.36 -29.04
CA ALA A 316 -12.89 29.41 -29.71
C ALA A 316 -14.40 29.26 -29.43
N VAL A 317 -15.08 30.38 -29.22
CA VAL A 317 -16.50 30.43 -28.86
C VAL A 317 -17.22 31.24 -29.90
N THR A 318 -18.38 30.77 -30.35
CA THR A 318 -19.32 31.57 -31.13
C THR A 318 -20.51 31.98 -30.29
N LEU A 319 -20.92 33.23 -30.43
CA LEU A 319 -22.13 33.82 -29.89
C LEU A 319 -23.10 34.05 -31.04
N GLU A 320 -24.16 33.25 -31.11
CA GLU A 320 -25.26 33.41 -32.06
C GLU A 320 -26.34 34.31 -31.42
N ILE A 321 -26.62 35.44 -32.06
CA ILE A 321 -27.61 36.43 -31.62
C ILE A 321 -28.99 35.97 -32.10
N ARG A 322 -29.89 35.69 -31.15
CA ARG A 322 -31.28 35.31 -31.43
C ARG A 322 -32.19 36.54 -31.50
N GLN A 323 -33.30 36.39 -32.20
CA GLN A 323 -34.34 37.41 -32.32
C GLN A 323 -34.83 37.88 -30.94
N GLY A 324 -35.04 39.19 -30.78
CA GLY A 324 -35.42 39.80 -29.50
C GLY A 324 -34.24 40.10 -28.56
N ASN A 325 -33.00 40.08 -29.06
CA ASN A 325 -31.85 40.59 -28.31
C ASN A 325 -31.88 42.13 -28.27
N THR A 326 -31.90 42.72 -27.08
CA THR A 326 -31.94 44.18 -26.87
C THR A 326 -30.57 44.79 -26.56
N TYR A 327 -29.52 43.97 -26.49
CA TYR A 327 -28.16 44.38 -26.09
C TYR A 327 -27.23 44.59 -27.29
N VAL A 328 -27.65 44.19 -28.49
CA VAL A 328 -26.91 44.38 -29.73
C VAL A 328 -27.77 45.16 -30.69
N ASP A 329 -27.24 46.26 -31.22
CA ASP A 329 -27.91 47.09 -32.20
C ASP A 329 -28.03 46.34 -33.55
N PRO A 330 -29.25 46.10 -34.05
CA PRO A 330 -29.48 45.45 -35.35
C PRO A 330 -28.87 46.20 -36.53
N ALA A 331 -28.61 47.51 -36.42
CA ALA A 331 -27.99 48.30 -37.47
C ALA A 331 -26.52 47.93 -37.74
N TYR A 332 -25.83 47.37 -36.74
CA TYR A 332 -24.42 46.97 -36.85
C TYR A 332 -24.22 45.50 -37.26
N PHE A 333 -25.28 44.68 -37.19
CA PHE A 333 -25.24 43.26 -37.53
C PHE A 333 -26.47 42.88 -38.38
N PRO A 334 -26.35 42.87 -39.73
CA PRO A 334 -27.45 42.49 -40.59
C PRO A 334 -27.89 41.04 -40.31
N ALA A 335 -29.17 40.73 -40.53
CA ALA A 335 -29.77 39.41 -40.26
C ALA A 335 -29.03 38.23 -40.93
N SER A 336 -28.20 38.50 -41.94
CA SER A 336 -27.33 37.54 -42.63
C SER A 336 -26.06 37.15 -41.86
N ASN A 337 -25.65 37.89 -40.82
CA ASN A 337 -24.45 37.60 -40.04
C ASN A 337 -24.69 37.77 -38.52
N ASN A 338 -25.52 36.89 -37.96
CA ASN A 338 -25.92 36.90 -36.56
C ASN A 338 -24.93 36.19 -35.61
N LYS A 339 -23.66 36.02 -36.00
CA LYS A 339 -22.66 35.27 -35.23
C LYS A 339 -21.42 36.09 -34.94
N LEU A 340 -21.04 36.14 -33.67
CA LEU A 340 -19.77 36.69 -33.21
C LEU A 340 -18.82 35.56 -32.86
N ALA A 341 -17.57 35.62 -33.33
CA ALA A 341 -16.54 34.63 -33.03
C ALA A 341 -15.50 35.19 -32.08
N PHE A 342 -15.10 34.39 -31.10
CA PHE A 342 -14.12 34.71 -30.09
C PHE A 342 -13.06 33.62 -30.06
N ASP A 343 -11.82 34.01 -29.85
CA ASP A 343 -10.69 33.10 -29.65
C ASP A 343 -10.75 32.37 -28.29
N SER A 344 -11.61 32.81 -27.36
CA SER A 344 -11.70 32.25 -26.02
C SER A 344 -13.02 32.50 -25.30
N LEU A 345 -13.29 31.67 -24.28
CA LEU A 345 -14.32 31.96 -23.27
C LEU A 345 -14.07 33.29 -22.55
N THR A 346 -12.81 33.66 -22.33
CA THR A 346 -12.45 34.86 -21.57
C THR A 346 -12.77 36.12 -22.37
N SER A 347 -12.41 36.16 -23.65
CA SER A 347 -12.74 37.25 -24.58
C SER A 347 -14.24 37.33 -24.82
N CYS A 348 -14.92 36.18 -24.93
CA CYS A 348 -16.38 36.12 -24.97
C CYS A 348 -17.03 36.73 -23.71
N THR A 349 -16.56 36.38 -22.50
CA THR A 349 -17.07 37.00 -21.26
C THR A 349 -16.73 38.48 -21.15
N GLY A 350 -15.56 38.91 -21.65
CA GLY A 350 -15.15 40.31 -21.68
C GLY A 350 -16.04 41.16 -22.58
N TYR A 351 -16.41 40.63 -23.76
CA TYR A 351 -17.37 41.27 -24.66
C TYR A 351 -18.76 41.37 -24.03
N LEU A 352 -19.27 40.28 -23.44
CA LEU A 352 -20.57 40.32 -22.74
C LEU A 352 -20.55 41.39 -21.64
N GLN A 353 -19.45 41.51 -20.90
CA GLN A 353 -19.28 42.53 -19.88
C GLN A 353 -19.26 43.95 -20.46
N SER A 354 -18.62 44.17 -21.62
CA SER A 354 -18.60 45.49 -22.27
C SER A 354 -19.97 45.96 -22.75
N ILE A 355 -20.89 45.04 -23.05
CA ILE A 355 -22.28 45.35 -23.40
C ILE A 355 -23.24 45.32 -22.19
N GLY A 356 -22.70 45.30 -20.96
CA GLY A 356 -23.47 45.37 -19.72
C GLY A 356 -23.98 44.02 -19.18
N LEU A 357 -23.57 42.89 -19.76
CA LEU A 357 -23.95 41.55 -19.32
C LEU A 357 -22.81 40.87 -18.54
N THR A 358 -23.02 40.62 -17.25
CA THR A 358 -22.00 39.94 -16.41
C THR A 358 -22.30 38.46 -16.26
N ILE A 359 -21.38 37.59 -16.72
CA ILE A 359 -21.46 36.15 -16.50
C ILE A 359 -20.09 35.57 -16.11
N LYS A 360 -20.06 34.71 -15.09
CA LYS A 360 -18.84 33.98 -14.71
C LYS A 360 -18.47 32.97 -15.81
N ARG A 361 -17.18 32.88 -16.12
CA ARG A 361 -16.63 31.95 -17.13
C ARG A 361 -17.13 30.50 -16.98
N ASP A 362 -17.15 29.98 -15.76
CA ASP A 362 -17.59 28.61 -15.49
C ASP A 362 -19.10 28.43 -15.68
N THR A 363 -19.89 29.48 -15.45
CA THR A 363 -21.33 29.50 -15.72
C THR A 363 -21.60 29.51 -17.22
N LEU A 364 -20.89 30.34 -17.99
CA LEU A 364 -20.98 30.37 -19.45
C LEU A 364 -20.60 29.00 -20.06
N SER A 365 -19.54 28.36 -19.54
CA SER A 365 -19.15 27.00 -19.94
C SER A 365 -20.25 25.96 -19.68
N LYS A 366 -20.97 26.07 -18.56
CA LYS A 366 -22.13 25.21 -18.27
C LYS A 366 -23.30 25.48 -19.23
N TYR A 367 -23.54 26.73 -19.60
CA TYR A 367 -24.61 27.09 -20.52
C TYR A 367 -24.35 26.52 -21.91
N ILE A 368 -23.12 26.61 -22.40
CA ILE A 368 -22.69 25.98 -23.67
C ILE A 368 -22.93 24.46 -23.63
N LYS A 369 -22.49 23.79 -22.55
CA LYS A 369 -22.64 22.33 -22.41
C LYS A 369 -24.09 21.86 -22.33
N LEU A 370 -24.95 22.65 -21.71
CA LEU A 370 -26.37 22.34 -21.52
C LEU A 370 -27.24 22.89 -22.65
N GLY A 371 -26.66 23.54 -23.66
CA GLY A 371 -27.40 24.16 -24.76
C GLY A 371 -28.34 25.29 -24.31
N LYS A 372 -28.05 25.96 -23.18
CA LYS A 372 -28.89 27.02 -22.64
C LYS A 372 -28.63 28.37 -23.31
N VAL A 373 -29.70 29.13 -23.54
CA VAL A 373 -29.66 30.51 -24.05
C VAL A 373 -29.43 31.49 -22.90
N PHE A 374 -28.60 32.50 -23.12
CA PHE A 374 -28.28 33.57 -22.16
C PHE A 374 -28.65 34.92 -22.77
N HIS A 375 -29.70 35.60 -22.27
CA HIS A 375 -30.17 36.90 -22.81
C HIS A 375 -30.26 36.94 -24.34
N ASN A 376 -30.91 35.94 -24.95
CA ASN A 376 -31.01 35.79 -26.41
C ASN A 376 -29.66 35.68 -27.14
N PHE A 377 -28.59 35.32 -26.43
CA PHE A 377 -27.36 34.80 -26.98
C PHE A 377 -27.31 33.29 -26.84
N TYR A 378 -26.97 32.61 -27.92
CA TYR A 378 -26.73 31.18 -27.92
C TYR A 378 -25.26 30.89 -28.17
N CYS A 379 -24.58 30.37 -27.15
CA CYS A 379 -23.14 30.17 -27.16
C CYS A 379 -22.77 28.74 -27.57
N LYS A 380 -21.78 28.60 -28.44
CA LYS A 380 -21.22 27.30 -28.87
C LYS A 380 -19.70 27.36 -28.86
N TYR A 381 -19.03 26.22 -28.65
CA TYR A 381 -17.63 26.13 -29.04
C TYR A 381 -17.55 26.02 -30.56
N LEU A 382 -16.62 26.74 -31.19
CA LEU A 382 -16.27 26.50 -32.58
C LEU A 382 -15.60 25.12 -32.62
N ASP A 383 -16.12 24.22 -33.45
CA ASP A 383 -15.69 22.81 -33.45
C ASP A 383 -14.17 22.70 -33.53
N SER A 384 -13.53 22.36 -32.41
CA SER A 384 -12.22 21.76 -32.45
C SER A 384 -12.47 20.29 -32.76
N SER A 385 -12.35 19.92 -34.02
CA SER A 385 -12.19 18.53 -34.48
C SER A 385 -10.93 17.85 -33.92
N TYR A 386 -10.43 18.28 -32.75
CA TYR A 386 -9.24 17.81 -32.07
C TYR A 386 -9.48 17.52 -30.59
N HIS A 387 -10.64 16.98 -30.22
CA HIS A 387 -10.78 16.29 -28.92
C HIS A 387 -11.84 15.20 -28.99
N VAL A 388 -11.50 14.10 -29.65
CA VAL A 388 -11.81 12.68 -29.35
C VAL A 388 -11.26 11.94 -30.57
N ASN A 389 -10.25 11.08 -30.39
CA ASN A 389 -9.82 9.97 -31.27
C ASN A 389 -8.30 9.74 -31.20
N SER A 390 -7.83 9.14 -30.11
CA SER A 390 -6.96 7.96 -30.31
C SER A 390 -7.93 6.78 -30.36
N VAL A 391 -8.50 6.52 -31.53
CA VAL A 391 -9.37 5.36 -31.75
C VAL A 391 -8.47 4.14 -31.59
N ARG A 392 -8.52 3.50 -30.43
CA ARG A 392 -8.39 2.04 -30.42
C ARG A 392 -9.56 1.49 -31.21
N SER A 393 -9.33 0.42 -31.97
CA SER A 393 -10.46 -0.30 -32.55
C SER A 393 -11.42 -0.69 -31.41
N GLY A 394 -12.74 -0.59 -31.62
CA GLY A 394 -13.71 -0.86 -30.55
C GLY A 394 -13.48 -2.19 -29.82
N LYS A 395 -12.92 -3.17 -30.54
CA LYS A 395 -12.53 -4.49 -30.02
C LYS A 395 -11.37 -4.46 -29.02
N GLU A 396 -10.34 -3.64 -29.22
CA GLU A 396 -9.19 -3.55 -28.29
C GLU A 396 -9.59 -2.90 -26.95
N GLN A 397 -10.48 -1.90 -27.00
CA GLN A 397 -10.97 -1.21 -25.81
C GLN A 397 -11.93 -2.09 -25.00
N GLU A 398 -12.73 -2.91 -25.69
CA GLU A 398 -13.60 -3.92 -25.09
C GLU A 398 -12.78 -5.03 -24.41
N ASN A 399 -11.75 -5.56 -25.09
CA ASN A 399 -10.86 -6.58 -24.55
C ASN A 399 -10.09 -6.13 -23.28
N LEU A 400 -9.56 -4.89 -23.26
CA LEU A 400 -8.91 -4.35 -22.06
C LEU A 400 -9.91 -4.15 -20.92
N GLY A 401 -11.13 -3.69 -21.24
CA GLY A 401 -12.22 -3.57 -20.27
C GLY A 401 -12.54 -4.91 -19.62
N LEU A 402 -12.73 -5.96 -20.43
CA LEU A 402 -12.99 -7.33 -19.98
C LEU A 402 -11.86 -7.86 -19.10
N LEU A 403 -10.60 -7.64 -19.48
CA LEU A 403 -9.43 -8.05 -18.68
C LEU A 403 -9.42 -7.40 -17.28
N ILE A 404 -9.71 -6.09 -17.22
CA ILE A 404 -9.78 -5.35 -15.95
C ILE A 404 -10.96 -5.83 -15.10
N GLU A 405 -12.12 -6.09 -15.71
CA GLU A 405 -13.31 -6.59 -15.02
C GLU A 405 -13.13 -8.01 -14.49
N GLU A 406 -12.55 -8.90 -15.30
CA GLU A 406 -12.22 -10.27 -14.89
C GLU A 406 -11.24 -10.26 -13.70
N TYR A 407 -10.20 -9.42 -13.76
CA TYR A 407 -9.29 -9.26 -12.63
C TYR A 407 -10.01 -8.73 -11.39
N LYS A 408 -10.88 -7.72 -11.51
CA LYS A 408 -11.66 -7.18 -10.39
C LYS A 408 -12.59 -8.24 -9.79
N LYS A 409 -13.25 -9.05 -10.62
CA LYS A 409 -14.12 -10.16 -10.19
C LYS A 409 -13.34 -11.25 -9.46
N ASN A 410 -12.19 -11.65 -10.00
CA ASN A 410 -11.27 -12.62 -9.39
C ASN A 410 -10.63 -12.10 -8.10
N ARG A 411 -10.42 -10.80 -8.01
CA ARG A 411 -9.94 -10.15 -6.79
C ARG A 411 -11.02 -10.10 -5.72
N ILE A 412 -12.25 -9.74 -6.07
CA ILE A 412 -13.39 -9.73 -5.13
C ILE A 412 -13.66 -11.16 -4.63
N SER A 413 -13.58 -12.17 -5.49
CA SER A 413 -13.75 -13.58 -5.07
C SER A 413 -12.61 -14.06 -4.17
N ARG A 414 -11.35 -13.66 -4.44
CA ARG A 414 -10.21 -13.94 -3.54
C ARG A 414 -10.28 -13.16 -2.23
N GLU A 415 -10.64 -11.88 -2.25
CA GLU A 415 -10.81 -11.06 -1.04
C GLU A 415 -12.01 -11.55 -0.21
N ALA A 416 -13.06 -12.07 -0.84
CA ALA A 416 -14.17 -12.76 -0.16
C ALA A 416 -13.78 -14.13 0.41
N MET A 417 -12.78 -14.82 -0.16
CA MET A 417 -12.21 -16.06 0.39
C MET A 417 -11.14 -15.80 1.48
N GLU A 418 -10.41 -14.69 1.42
CA GLU A 418 -9.35 -14.32 2.38
C GLU A 418 -9.86 -13.48 3.56
N GLU A 419 -11.00 -12.80 3.43
CA GLU A 419 -11.77 -12.36 4.58
C GLU A 419 -12.46 -13.57 5.22
N VAL A 420 -11.75 -14.26 6.10
CA VAL A 420 -12.38 -14.86 7.29
C VAL A 420 -13.10 -13.72 7.98
N ASN A 421 -14.37 -13.55 7.63
CA ASN A 421 -15.44 -12.74 8.18
C ASN A 421 -15.07 -12.05 9.51
N LYS A 422 -14.23 -11.00 9.47
CA LYS A 422 -13.77 -10.28 10.68
C LYS A 422 -14.91 -9.56 11.41
N LYS A 423 -16.09 -9.49 10.78
CA LYS A 423 -17.32 -8.96 11.38
C LYS A 423 -18.16 -10.03 12.10
N ASN A 424 -17.98 -11.32 11.80
CA ASN A 424 -18.70 -12.39 12.47
C ASN A 424 -17.77 -13.07 13.48
N LYS A 425 -17.95 -12.74 14.76
CA LYS A 425 -17.32 -13.52 15.83
C LYS A 425 -18.03 -14.87 15.85
N PRO A 426 -17.33 -16.00 15.77
CA PRO A 426 -17.98 -17.29 15.92
C PRO A 426 -18.45 -17.43 17.38
N PHE A 427 -19.61 -18.06 17.58
CA PHE A 427 -20.19 -18.26 18.91
C PHE A 427 -20.79 -19.66 19.00
N ARG A 428 -20.82 -20.19 20.22
CA ARG A 428 -21.38 -21.50 20.55
C ARG A 428 -22.80 -21.35 21.05
N VAL A 429 -23.62 -22.32 20.66
CA VAL A 429 -24.97 -22.50 21.15
C VAL A 429 -25.03 -23.82 21.90
N LYS A 430 -25.60 -23.81 23.10
CA LYS A 430 -25.73 -24.99 23.94
C LYS A 430 -27.19 -25.24 24.27
N SER A 431 -27.67 -26.45 23.99
CA SER A 431 -28.98 -26.91 24.46
C SER A 431 -28.91 -27.20 25.95
N ILE A 432 -29.87 -26.68 26.72
CA ILE A 432 -30.00 -26.94 28.16
C ILE A 432 -30.59 -28.32 28.41
N LEU A 433 -31.42 -28.82 27.49
CA LEU A 433 -32.10 -30.11 27.61
C LEU A 433 -31.15 -31.30 27.41
N ASP A 434 -30.21 -31.17 26.47
CA ASP A 434 -29.41 -32.31 25.99
C ASP A 434 -27.91 -32.10 26.17
N SER A 435 -27.49 -30.93 26.68
CA SER A 435 -26.08 -30.50 26.77
C SER A 435 -25.29 -30.49 25.44
N ARG A 436 -25.94 -30.69 24.29
CA ARG A 436 -25.31 -30.63 22.97
C ARG A 436 -24.86 -29.22 22.64
N GLU A 437 -23.63 -29.10 22.16
CA GLU A 437 -23.02 -27.83 21.75
C GLU A 437 -22.83 -27.80 20.23
N GLN A 438 -23.24 -26.70 19.61
CA GLN A 438 -23.00 -26.44 18.19
C GLN A 438 -22.36 -25.08 17.99
N SER A 439 -21.37 -25.01 17.10
CA SER A 439 -20.65 -23.78 16.79
C SER A 439 -21.14 -23.20 15.47
N PHE A 440 -21.39 -21.90 15.44
CA PHE A 440 -21.81 -21.20 14.23
C PHE A 440 -20.79 -20.13 13.86
N LEU A 441 -20.55 -20.01 12.55
CA LEU A 441 -19.59 -19.05 11.99
C LEU A 441 -20.21 -17.65 11.82
N SER A 442 -21.54 -17.55 11.76
CA SER A 442 -22.25 -16.28 11.67
C SER A 442 -23.61 -16.27 12.37
N ILE A 443 -24.10 -15.05 12.61
CA ILE A 443 -25.47 -14.79 13.09
C ILE A 443 -26.50 -15.33 12.11
N THR A 444 -26.26 -15.15 10.81
CA THR A 444 -27.19 -15.57 9.76
C THR A 444 -27.35 -17.09 9.74
N ASP A 445 -26.25 -17.84 9.82
CA ASP A 445 -26.29 -19.31 9.82
C ASP A 445 -27.02 -19.85 11.05
N THR A 446 -26.89 -19.15 12.19
CA THR A 446 -27.61 -19.52 13.42
C THR A 446 -29.11 -19.32 13.25
N ILE A 447 -29.53 -18.17 12.73
CA ILE A 447 -30.95 -17.87 12.53
C ILE A 447 -31.59 -18.90 11.59
N LEU A 448 -30.94 -19.18 10.46
CA LEU A 448 -31.38 -20.20 9.50
C LEU A 448 -31.50 -21.58 10.14
N TYR A 449 -30.49 -21.99 10.94
CA TYR A 449 -30.56 -23.26 11.66
C TYR A 449 -31.77 -23.32 12.60
N PHE A 450 -32.02 -22.28 13.40
CA PHE A 450 -33.15 -22.27 14.31
C PHE A 450 -34.51 -22.21 13.59
N GLU A 451 -34.60 -21.54 12.43
CA GLU A 451 -35.77 -21.59 11.55
C GLU A 451 -36.07 -23.02 11.07
N THR A 452 -35.05 -23.81 10.70
CA THR A 452 -35.25 -25.23 10.32
C THR A 452 -35.72 -26.11 11.48
N GLN A 453 -35.48 -25.69 12.73
CA GLN A 453 -35.95 -26.37 13.95
C GLN A 453 -37.30 -25.82 14.44
N GLY A 454 -37.99 -24.98 13.66
CA GLY A 454 -39.28 -24.38 14.04
C GLY A 454 -39.17 -23.31 15.14
N VAL A 455 -37.95 -22.86 15.46
CA VAL A 455 -37.68 -21.89 16.50
C VAL A 455 -37.43 -20.53 15.87
N LYS A 456 -38.40 -19.63 15.97
CA LYS A 456 -38.21 -18.23 15.55
C LYS A 456 -37.16 -17.54 16.43
N LEU A 457 -35.99 -17.26 15.86
CA LEU A 457 -34.88 -16.56 16.49
C LEU A 457 -34.55 -15.32 15.65
N ASP A 458 -34.84 -14.13 16.17
CA ASP A 458 -34.47 -12.90 15.49
C ASP A 458 -33.07 -12.41 15.89
N ARG A 459 -32.49 -11.57 15.03
CA ARG A 459 -31.14 -11.02 15.23
C ARG A 459 -31.02 -10.20 16.50
N LYS A 460 -32.07 -9.48 16.90
CA LYS A 460 -32.07 -8.59 18.06
C LYS A 460 -32.00 -9.41 19.35
N MET A 461 -32.77 -10.50 19.44
CA MET A 461 -32.76 -11.43 20.56
C MET A 461 -31.45 -12.17 20.68
N LEU A 462 -30.90 -12.65 19.57
CA LEU A 462 -29.58 -13.31 19.60
C LEU A 462 -28.49 -12.38 20.17
N TYR A 463 -28.49 -11.10 19.79
CA TYR A 463 -27.55 -10.12 20.35
C TYR A 463 -27.76 -9.87 21.84
N ILE A 464 -29.00 -9.86 22.32
CA ILE A 464 -29.32 -9.69 23.74
C ILE A 464 -28.78 -10.89 24.54
N CYS A 465 -29.04 -12.12 24.07
CA CYS A 465 -28.53 -13.34 24.70
C CYS A 465 -27.00 -13.38 24.74
N LEU A 466 -26.33 -13.01 23.65
CA LEU A 466 -24.86 -12.97 23.56
C LEU A 466 -24.21 -11.89 24.45
N LYS A 467 -24.88 -10.76 24.69
CA LYS A 467 -24.32 -9.62 25.44
C LYS A 467 -24.60 -9.68 26.93
N LYS A 468 -25.82 -10.05 27.31
CA LYS A 468 -26.27 -10.01 28.71
C LYS A 468 -26.10 -11.35 29.43
N GLY A 469 -25.91 -12.44 28.67
CA GLY A 469 -26.00 -13.79 29.21
C GLY A 469 -27.46 -14.13 29.54
N GLY A 470 -27.98 -15.19 28.95
CA GLY A 470 -29.37 -15.59 29.15
C GLY A 470 -29.74 -16.81 28.31
N THR A 471 -30.86 -17.42 28.67
CA THR A 471 -31.44 -18.56 27.95
C THR A 471 -32.52 -18.06 26.99
N TYR A 472 -32.62 -18.64 25.80
CA TYR A 472 -33.73 -18.41 24.89
C TYR A 472 -34.26 -19.76 24.40
N LYS A 473 -35.52 -20.07 24.72
CA LYS A 473 -36.21 -21.31 24.34
C LYS A 473 -35.37 -22.58 24.58
N GLY A 474 -34.68 -22.65 25.74
CA GLY A 474 -33.86 -23.81 26.10
C GLY A 474 -32.43 -23.79 25.58
N PHE A 475 -31.95 -22.68 25.00
CA PHE A 475 -30.58 -22.55 24.47
C PHE A 475 -29.81 -21.39 25.11
N THR A 476 -28.50 -21.56 25.33
CA THR A 476 -27.57 -20.48 25.71
C THR A 476 -26.59 -20.17 24.58
N PHE A 477 -26.15 -18.91 24.51
CA PHE A 477 -25.33 -18.38 23.42
C PHE A 477 -24.06 -17.73 24.00
N HIS A 478 -22.88 -18.16 23.54
CA HIS A 478 -21.61 -17.67 24.08
C HIS A 478 -20.62 -17.35 22.96
N TYR A 479 -20.01 -16.15 22.98
CA TYR A 479 -18.87 -15.88 22.11
C TYR A 479 -17.74 -16.85 22.43
N LEU A 480 -17.15 -17.43 21.37
CA LEU A 480 -15.90 -18.15 21.52
C LEU A 480 -14.83 -17.15 21.96
N GLN A 481 -14.30 -17.32 23.18
CA GLN A 481 -13.16 -16.55 23.64
C GLN A 481 -11.96 -16.81 22.71
N LYS A 482 -11.21 -15.74 22.43
CA LYS A 482 -10.09 -15.74 21.49
C LYS A 482 -8.85 -16.40 22.04
#